data_AF-A0A1Z5KEY1-F1
#
_entry.id   AF-A0A1Z5KEY1-F1
#
_cell.length_a   1.000
_cell.length_b   1.000
_cell.length_c   1.000
_cell.angle_alpha   90.00
_cell.angle_beta   90.00
_cell.angle_gamma   90.00
#
_symmetry.space_group_name_H-M   'P 1'
#
loop_
_entity.id
_entity.type
_entity.pdbx_description
1 polymer ?
#
loop_
_entity_poly.entity_id
_entity_poly.type
_entity_poly.pdbx_seq_one_letter_code
_entity_poly.pdbx_strand_id
1 'polypeptide(L)'
;MPILTEQTRLLPSSISSASLELEKSRSDGARKAENKSRYAVPALVLLALIVAAISFANTSVRKVFNIPSQDEKDWHAPLSTKDPVRDLGLYDFDRPESSKPPFEHDANQAFPTNAWYLNLMLGGDQPGSMQRAYTIPYVLDVVGPIPGVRVHPNHVDGSSTEVHVDMIDQNGLTLGAISPNSNKKTDLSYKILEMTPLGITLQWRQFDMFSSLVRGMPYATMTYNMTSTEHVFYPTIASEISLASDPIIDGKTSMHCDSNDPKPMRVEKEVELFFHESDFTWLVFVSKPVDIQCVLLSDGGMQLQVVDAEEEFIMRVAIEKLCTSNQNPIYCHQEQMDPLALHIGQGRYFDLIRAAAPVYPGRNTSVKHSVDENDDLVTVFDWDAALMRKDNVNSTIDDLLVFALPHHADILVDVTPFPEKYCAHSLIGPACLVKGSTWKMIDQMLPVGFRAPRPISSEYLPMLLESLQEDLRFRLPKIYREGYGDTYFSGKMLAKLARICMVAEEVRELCKEMSCNTPPSDEDIQAAVDELKRSVEIWINGNAGTPFVYDASWGGVVSCGCEYNKGSCVNEVPNCPAFYDPGLNFGNAYYVSTAEFAPWSLPFVVYLN
;
A
#
# COMPACT_ATOMS: atom_id res chain seq x y z
N MET A 1 -25.03 -21.78 -38.03
CA MET A 1 -24.44 -21.88 -39.38
C MET A 1 -22.93 -22.11 -39.22
N PRO A 2 -22.30 -22.94 -40.06
CA PRO A 2 -21.29 -23.90 -39.61
C PRO A 2 -19.84 -23.55 -39.98
N ILE A 3 -18.93 -24.07 -39.15
CA ILE A 3 -17.68 -24.81 -39.43
C ILE A 3 -16.78 -24.30 -40.57
N LEU A 4 -15.54 -23.97 -40.22
CA LEU A 4 -14.37 -24.27 -41.05
C LEU A 4 -13.17 -24.61 -40.15
N THR A 5 -12.64 -25.81 -40.38
CA THR A 5 -11.53 -26.49 -39.72
C THR A 5 -10.22 -26.34 -40.50
N GLU A 6 -9.11 -26.48 -39.76
CA GLU A 6 -7.77 -26.98 -40.12
C GLU A 6 -6.94 -26.31 -41.24
N GLN A 7 -5.69 -25.93 -40.92
CA GLN A 7 -4.53 -26.72 -41.35
C GLN A 7 -3.21 -26.32 -40.68
N THR A 8 -2.66 -27.33 -40.02
CA THR A 8 -1.28 -27.72 -39.68
C THR A 8 -0.10 -27.14 -40.49
N ARG A 9 1.06 -27.08 -39.80
CA ARG A 9 2.43 -27.57 -40.19
C ARG A 9 3.49 -26.55 -40.67
N LEU A 10 4.57 -26.37 -39.87
CA LEU A 10 5.94 -26.90 -40.11
C LEU A 10 7.04 -26.05 -39.41
N LEU A 11 7.80 -26.71 -38.52
CA LEU A 11 9.19 -26.35 -38.16
C LEU A 11 10.11 -26.64 -39.37
N PRO A 12 11.30 -26.03 -39.38
CA PRO A 12 12.47 -26.89 -39.33
C PRO A 12 13.58 -26.43 -38.37
N SER A 13 14.37 -27.42 -38.01
CA SER A 13 15.47 -27.52 -37.08
C SER A 13 16.84 -27.05 -37.60
N SER A 14 17.76 -26.90 -36.63
CA SER A 14 19.21 -27.15 -36.67
C SER A 14 20.14 -26.02 -37.12
N ILE A 15 21.09 -25.68 -36.25
CA ILE A 15 22.55 -25.74 -36.49
C ILE A 15 23.23 -26.08 -35.15
N SER A 16 24.27 -26.90 -35.26
CA SER A 16 25.05 -27.55 -34.21
C SER A 16 26.49 -26.98 -34.20
N SER A 17 27.16 -27.18 -33.05
CA SER A 17 28.60 -27.40 -32.85
C SER A 17 29.59 -26.22 -32.79
N ALA A 18 30.26 -26.10 -31.63
CA ALA A 18 31.73 -26.10 -31.44
C ALA A 18 32.00 -25.97 -29.91
N SER A 19 32.16 -27.07 -29.16
CA SER A 19 33.46 -27.59 -28.65
C SER A 19 34.67 -26.64 -28.68
N LEU A 20 35.22 -26.36 -27.49
CA LEU A 20 36.67 -26.29 -27.28
C LEU A 20 37.02 -26.61 -25.81
N GLU A 21 37.90 -27.59 -25.71
CA GLU A 21 38.46 -28.21 -24.52
C GLU A 21 39.65 -27.44 -23.92
N LEU A 22 39.90 -27.71 -22.63
CA LEU A 22 41.19 -27.81 -21.92
C LEU A 22 42.15 -26.60 -21.89
N GLU A 23 42.47 -26.15 -20.67
CA GLU A 23 43.79 -26.48 -20.09
C GLU A 23 43.84 -26.38 -18.56
N LYS A 24 44.72 -27.19 -18.00
CA LYS A 24 44.83 -27.59 -16.59
C LYS A 24 46.29 -27.41 -16.18
N SER A 25 46.57 -26.66 -15.11
CA SER A 25 47.75 -26.83 -14.23
C SER A 25 47.35 -26.21 -12.88
N ARG A 26 47.40 -26.84 -11.70
CA ARG A 26 48.28 -27.82 -11.03
C ARG A 26 49.72 -27.34 -10.82
N SER A 27 49.99 -26.80 -9.64
CA SER A 27 51.17 -27.19 -8.85
C SER A 27 51.05 -26.74 -7.40
N ASP A 28 51.26 -27.71 -6.52
CA ASP A 28 51.36 -27.66 -5.07
C ASP A 28 52.55 -26.85 -4.56
N GLY A 29 52.57 -26.54 -3.26
CA GLY A 29 53.80 -26.11 -2.59
C GLY A 29 53.65 -25.57 -1.16
N ALA A 30 53.41 -26.45 -0.20
CA ALA A 30 53.39 -26.16 1.24
C ALA A 30 54.77 -25.74 1.81
N ARG A 31 54.78 -24.87 2.85
CA ARG A 31 55.51 -25.12 4.12
C ARG A 31 55.30 -24.05 5.21
N LYS A 32 54.97 -24.57 6.40
CA LYS A 32 55.16 -24.07 7.78
C LYS A 32 56.37 -23.14 8.01
N ALA A 33 56.26 -22.15 8.90
CA ALA A 33 56.57 -22.29 10.34
C ALA A 33 56.55 -20.93 11.09
N GLU A 34 56.23 -21.02 12.38
CA GLU A 34 56.23 -20.03 13.46
C GLU A 34 57.48 -19.15 13.55
N ASN A 35 57.37 -17.87 13.99
CA ASN A 35 57.53 -17.53 15.43
C ASN A 35 57.26 -16.05 15.77
N LYS A 36 56.95 -15.87 17.05
CA LYS A 36 56.55 -14.69 17.83
C LYS A 36 57.46 -13.46 17.74
N SER A 37 56.86 -12.25 17.83
CA SER A 37 57.03 -11.34 18.99
C SER A 37 56.50 -9.91 18.75
N ARG A 38 55.51 -9.53 19.56
CA ARG A 38 55.28 -8.22 20.21
C ARG A 38 55.41 -6.93 19.39
N TYR A 39 54.27 -6.28 19.15
CA TYR A 39 54.12 -4.84 19.41
C TYR A 39 52.71 -4.57 19.97
N ALA A 40 52.67 -4.02 21.18
CA ALA A 40 51.47 -3.48 21.79
C ALA A 40 51.07 -2.21 21.03
N VAL A 41 49.94 -2.27 20.33
CA VAL A 41 49.29 -1.10 19.75
C VAL A 41 48.46 -0.44 20.86
N PRO A 42 48.62 0.87 21.14
CA PRO A 42 47.87 1.51 22.21
C PRO A 42 46.38 1.52 21.86
N ALA A 43 45.53 1.22 22.84
CA ALA A 43 44.08 1.04 22.71
C ALA A 43 43.34 2.19 21.98
N LEU A 44 43.95 3.37 21.88
CA LEU A 44 43.46 4.52 21.09
C LEU A 44 43.46 4.28 19.58
N VAL A 45 44.42 3.52 19.03
CA VAL A 45 44.46 3.20 17.59
C VAL A 45 43.44 2.10 17.25
N LEU A 46 43.17 1.17 18.18
CA LEU A 46 42.12 0.16 18.00
C LEU A 46 40.73 0.80 18.09
N LEU A 47 40.51 1.75 19.00
CA LEU A 47 39.26 2.50 19.09
C LEU A 47 39.06 3.40 17.84
N ALA A 48 40.13 4.05 17.34
CA ALA A 48 40.05 4.82 16.11
C ALA A 48 39.80 3.93 14.88
N LEU A 49 40.34 2.72 14.83
CA LEU A 49 40.07 1.74 13.77
C LEU A 49 38.66 1.13 13.88
N ILE A 50 38.12 0.95 15.08
CA ILE A 50 36.75 0.48 15.30
C ILE A 50 35.76 1.60 14.97
N VAL A 51 36.01 2.84 15.36
CA VAL A 51 35.18 4.01 15.00
C VAL A 51 35.29 4.31 13.50
N ALA A 52 36.47 4.14 12.91
CA ALA A 52 36.65 4.24 11.46
C ALA A 52 35.97 3.07 10.73
N ALA A 53 36.02 1.83 11.24
CA ALA A 53 35.33 0.69 10.63
C ALA A 53 33.81 0.74 10.80
N ILE A 54 33.30 1.28 11.91
CA ILE A 54 31.87 1.55 12.12
C ILE A 54 31.42 2.72 11.24
N SER A 55 32.24 3.77 11.10
CA SER A 55 31.98 4.85 10.13
C SER A 55 32.06 4.35 8.69
N PHE A 56 33.00 3.45 8.36
CA PHE A 56 33.15 2.86 7.02
C PHE A 56 32.03 1.85 6.73
N ALA A 57 31.53 1.11 7.72
CA ALA A 57 30.37 0.23 7.57
C ALA A 57 29.07 1.03 7.36
N ASN A 58 28.88 2.14 8.09
CA ASN A 58 27.73 3.03 7.88
C ASN A 58 27.83 3.89 6.61
N THR A 59 29.02 4.10 6.05
CA THR A 59 29.19 4.85 4.77
C THR A 59 29.35 3.96 3.54
N SER A 60 29.72 2.68 3.69
CA SER A 60 29.94 1.78 2.53
C SER A 60 28.66 1.16 1.98
N VAL A 61 27.58 1.05 2.75
CA VAL A 61 26.27 0.66 2.17
C VAL A 61 25.70 1.79 1.30
N ARG A 62 26.03 3.06 1.61
CA ARG A 62 25.62 4.22 0.79
C ARG A 62 26.49 4.50 -0.45
N LYS A 63 27.67 3.88 -0.57
CA LYS A 63 28.63 4.15 -1.67
C LYS A 63 28.81 3.01 -2.66
N VAL A 64 28.31 1.81 -2.37
CA VAL A 64 28.34 0.68 -3.32
C VAL A 64 27.22 0.80 -4.37
N PHE A 65 26.16 1.55 -4.06
CA PHE A 65 25.23 2.07 -5.07
C PHE A 65 25.78 3.40 -5.55
N ASN A 66 26.41 3.39 -6.73
CA ASN A 66 26.92 4.57 -7.40
C ASN A 66 25.75 5.43 -7.92
N ILE A 67 24.99 6.01 -6.99
CA ILE A 67 23.95 7.02 -7.27
C ILE A 67 24.69 8.34 -7.47
N PRO A 68 24.66 8.96 -8.66
CA PRO A 68 25.33 10.23 -8.89
C PRO A 68 24.80 11.28 -7.92
N SER A 69 25.70 11.95 -7.21
CA SER A 69 25.41 13.21 -6.52
C SER A 69 25.36 14.34 -7.56
N GLN A 70 24.29 14.40 -8.35
CA GLN A 70 23.82 15.65 -8.93
C GLN A 70 22.64 16.10 -8.08
N ASP A 71 22.62 17.37 -7.71
CA ASP A 71 21.61 18.05 -6.88
C ASP A 71 20.26 17.33 -6.92
N GLU A 72 20.06 16.41 -5.96
CA GLU A 72 18.85 15.63 -5.82
C GLU A 72 17.78 16.67 -5.48
N LYS A 73 17.01 17.08 -6.49
CA LYS A 73 15.88 17.98 -6.32
C LYS A 73 14.98 17.30 -5.30
N ASP A 74 14.99 17.80 -4.07
CA ASP A 74 14.26 17.18 -2.97
C ASP A 74 12.77 17.30 -3.26
N TRP A 75 12.18 16.26 -3.85
CA TRP A 75 10.75 16.17 -4.14
C TRP A 75 9.90 16.09 -2.86
N HIS A 76 10.52 15.97 -1.69
CA HIS A 76 9.82 16.12 -0.41
C HIS A 76 9.68 17.58 0.03
N ALA A 77 10.25 18.54 -0.70
CA ALA A 77 9.99 19.95 -0.43
C ALA A 77 8.49 20.25 -0.66
N PRO A 78 7.80 20.90 0.29
CA PRO A 78 6.40 21.24 0.12
C PRO A 78 6.22 22.18 -1.07
N LEU A 79 5.11 22.04 -1.80
CA LEU A 79 4.73 22.94 -2.90
C LEU A 79 4.68 24.40 -2.45
N SER A 80 4.27 24.62 -1.20
CA SER A 80 4.19 25.92 -0.54
C SER A 80 4.15 25.70 0.97
N THR A 81 4.71 26.64 1.75
CA THR A 81 4.60 26.68 3.22
C THR A 81 3.60 27.72 3.72
N LYS A 82 2.72 28.20 2.83
CA LYS A 82 1.67 29.17 3.16
C LYS A 82 0.57 28.50 3.96
N ASP A 83 0.15 29.15 5.03
CA ASP A 83 -0.98 28.75 5.85
C ASP A 83 -2.31 28.99 5.08
N PRO A 84 -3.17 27.96 4.93
CA PRO A 84 -4.40 28.08 4.15
C PRO A 84 -5.39 29.11 4.71
N VAL A 85 -5.40 29.32 6.03
CA VAL A 85 -6.32 30.26 6.68
C VAL A 85 -5.71 31.66 6.71
N ARG A 86 -4.49 31.79 7.25
CA ARG A 86 -3.84 33.08 7.46
C ARG A 86 -3.31 33.69 6.17
N ASP A 87 -2.69 32.89 5.32
CA ASP A 87 -1.94 33.39 4.15
C ASP A 87 -2.76 33.30 2.86
N LEU A 88 -3.73 32.37 2.77
CA LEU A 88 -4.65 32.24 1.62
C LEU A 88 -6.07 32.73 1.91
N GLY A 89 -6.42 33.03 3.17
CA GLY A 89 -7.72 33.59 3.53
C GLY A 89 -8.89 32.61 3.46
N LEU A 90 -8.64 31.30 3.49
CA LEU A 90 -9.70 30.31 3.56
C LEU A 90 -10.40 30.37 4.92
N TYR A 91 -11.69 30.07 4.93
CA TYR A 91 -12.43 29.92 6.18
C TYR A 91 -11.93 28.69 6.94
N ASP A 92 -11.53 28.90 8.19
CA ASP A 92 -11.23 27.82 9.12
C ASP A 92 -12.53 27.19 9.62
N PHE A 93 -12.63 25.87 9.53
CA PHE A 93 -13.82 25.15 9.95
C PHE A 93 -13.45 23.95 10.83
N ASP A 94 -14.02 23.93 12.03
CA ASP A 94 -13.93 22.80 12.94
C ASP A 94 -15.13 21.88 12.73
N ARG A 95 -14.89 20.57 12.56
CA ARG A 95 -15.95 19.60 12.33
C ARG A 95 -16.89 19.50 13.54
N PRO A 96 -18.18 19.18 13.34
CA PRO A 96 -19.01 18.70 14.44
C PRO A 96 -18.46 17.35 14.93
N GLU A 97 -18.64 17.07 16.22
CA GLU A 97 -18.13 15.86 16.90
C GLU A 97 -18.46 14.56 16.15
N SER A 98 -19.65 14.48 15.55
CA SER A 98 -20.11 13.31 14.79
C SER A 98 -19.30 13.00 13.52
N SER A 99 -18.46 13.93 13.07
CA SER A 99 -17.67 13.81 11.84
C SER A 99 -16.17 14.04 12.07
N LYS A 100 -15.76 14.38 13.30
CA LYS A 100 -14.36 14.53 13.66
C LYS A 100 -13.63 13.19 13.53
N PRO A 101 -12.33 13.20 13.20
CA PRO A 101 -11.54 11.98 13.30
C PRO A 101 -11.57 11.47 14.74
N PRO A 102 -11.67 10.14 14.96
CA PRO A 102 -11.86 9.57 16.30
C PRO A 102 -10.56 9.51 17.14
N PHE A 103 -9.48 10.17 16.71
CA PHE A 103 -8.17 10.11 17.37
C PHE A 103 -7.63 11.50 17.69
N GLU A 104 -6.78 11.56 18.71
CA GLU A 104 -6.09 12.79 19.10
C GLU A 104 -5.12 13.24 17.99
N HIS A 105 -5.07 14.55 17.78
CA HIS A 105 -4.40 15.22 16.67
C HIS A 105 -3.15 15.96 17.17
N ASP A 106 -2.02 15.79 16.47
CA ASP A 106 -0.99 16.83 16.45
C ASP A 106 -1.45 17.90 15.47
N ALA A 107 -1.60 19.14 15.94
CA ALA A 107 -2.05 20.29 15.16
C ALA A 107 -1.29 20.52 13.83
N ASN A 108 -0.10 19.92 13.70
CA ASN A 108 0.79 20.12 12.56
C ASN A 108 0.80 18.97 11.55
N GLN A 109 -0.09 17.97 11.66
CA GLN A 109 -0.07 16.82 10.75
C GLN A 109 -1.46 16.46 10.22
N ALA A 110 -1.64 16.57 8.91
CA ALA A 110 -2.84 16.12 8.23
C ALA A 110 -3.01 14.60 8.30
N PHE A 111 -4.26 14.14 8.38
CA PHE A 111 -4.58 12.71 8.37
C PHE A 111 -4.80 12.18 6.94
N PRO A 112 -4.40 10.93 6.65
CA PRO A 112 -4.75 10.29 5.39
C PRO A 112 -6.26 10.04 5.31
N THR A 113 -6.90 10.49 4.23
CA THR A 113 -8.36 10.38 4.02
C THR A 113 -8.75 9.38 2.93
N ASN A 114 -7.76 8.85 2.20
CA ASN A 114 -7.96 7.91 1.08
C ASN A 114 -6.93 6.76 1.10
N ALA A 115 -6.36 6.49 2.27
CA ALA A 115 -5.44 5.37 2.44
C ALA A 115 -6.19 4.04 2.41
N TRP A 116 -5.53 2.98 1.96
CA TRP A 116 -6.11 1.63 1.90
C TRP A 116 -6.49 1.06 3.28
N TYR A 117 -5.88 1.59 4.34
CA TYR A 117 -6.14 1.25 5.73
C TYR A 117 -7.11 2.19 6.43
N LEU A 118 -7.76 3.11 5.70
CA LEU A 118 -8.64 4.14 6.28
C LEU A 118 -9.74 3.55 7.18
N ASN A 119 -10.30 2.40 6.83
CA ASN A 119 -11.30 1.73 7.66
C ASN A 119 -10.80 1.33 9.06
N LEU A 120 -9.49 1.09 9.21
CA LEU A 120 -8.87 0.83 10.52
C LEU A 120 -8.71 2.12 11.32
N MET A 121 -8.74 3.28 10.67
CA MET A 121 -8.80 4.58 11.34
C MET A 121 -10.24 4.97 11.67
N LEU A 122 -11.19 4.70 10.79
CA LEU A 122 -12.57 5.09 10.99
C LEU A 122 -13.26 4.08 11.92
N GLY A 123 -13.24 4.30 13.23
CA GLY A 123 -13.91 3.45 14.23
C GLY A 123 -14.25 4.19 15.52
N GLY A 124 -15.25 3.69 16.25
CA GLY A 124 -15.54 4.16 17.61
C GLY A 124 -14.60 3.51 18.64
N ASP A 125 -14.92 3.64 19.92
CA ASP A 125 -14.13 3.04 21.01
C ASP A 125 -13.95 1.53 20.85
N GLN A 126 -14.88 0.83 20.21
CA GLN A 126 -14.78 -0.59 19.88
C GLN A 126 -14.87 -0.78 18.36
N PRO A 127 -14.00 -1.62 17.76
CA PRO A 127 -14.13 -1.96 16.36
C PRO A 127 -15.37 -2.82 16.10
N GLY A 128 -15.90 -2.69 14.89
CA GLY A 128 -16.96 -3.52 14.30
C GLY A 128 -16.51 -4.18 12.99
N SER A 129 -17.47 -4.77 12.27
CA SER A 129 -17.19 -5.51 11.03
C SER A 129 -16.65 -4.66 9.88
N MET A 130 -16.73 -3.33 9.99
CA MET A 130 -16.26 -2.39 8.96
C MET A 130 -14.76 -2.12 9.06
N GLN A 131 -14.11 -2.40 10.20
CA GLN A 131 -12.68 -2.19 10.43
C GLN A 131 -11.87 -3.31 9.75
N ARG A 132 -11.90 -3.29 8.42
CA ARG A 132 -11.24 -4.24 7.52
C ARG A 132 -10.28 -3.53 6.58
N ALA A 133 -9.15 -4.17 6.27
CA ALA A 133 -8.20 -3.65 5.29
C ALA A 133 -7.64 -4.78 4.42
N TYR A 134 -7.50 -4.49 3.12
CA TYR A 134 -6.95 -5.44 2.15
C TYR A 134 -5.45 -5.18 1.96
N THR A 135 -4.62 -6.13 2.40
CA THR A 135 -3.15 -6.04 2.32
C THR A 135 -2.56 -6.82 1.16
N ILE A 136 -3.22 -7.89 0.70
CA ILE A 136 -2.67 -8.91 -0.20
C ILE A 136 -1.53 -9.71 0.47
N PRO A 137 -1.62 -11.05 0.55
CA PRO A 137 -2.74 -11.88 0.13
C PRO A 137 -3.91 -11.85 1.13
N TYR A 138 -3.79 -11.07 2.20
CA TYR A 138 -4.77 -11.11 3.28
C TYR A 138 -5.78 -9.98 3.21
N VAL A 139 -7.01 -10.32 3.60
CA VAL A 139 -7.92 -9.35 4.20
C VAL A 139 -7.70 -9.42 5.70
N LEU A 140 -7.56 -8.26 6.34
CA LEU A 140 -7.34 -8.15 7.78
C LEU A 140 -8.54 -7.51 8.45
N ASP A 141 -8.83 -7.92 9.68
CA ASP A 141 -9.68 -7.17 10.60
C ASP A 141 -9.16 -7.22 12.04
N VAL A 142 -9.88 -6.55 12.92
CA VAL A 142 -9.54 -6.39 14.35
C VAL A 142 -10.72 -6.78 15.25
N VAL A 143 -11.63 -7.62 14.73
CA VAL A 143 -12.85 -8.08 15.41
C VAL A 143 -12.88 -9.59 15.62
N GLY A 144 -11.70 -10.19 15.78
CA GLY A 144 -11.56 -11.62 16.06
C GLY A 144 -12.02 -12.02 17.48
N PRO A 145 -11.95 -13.32 17.80
CA PRO A 145 -12.32 -13.87 19.11
C PRO A 145 -11.52 -13.33 20.31
N ILE A 146 -10.37 -12.70 20.05
CA ILE A 146 -9.49 -12.06 21.04
C ILE A 146 -9.01 -10.69 20.52
N PRO A 147 -8.56 -9.76 21.37
CA PRO A 147 -7.96 -8.51 20.92
C PRO A 147 -6.70 -8.83 20.12
N GLY A 148 -6.63 -8.31 18.90
CA GLY A 148 -5.51 -8.55 17.98
C GLY A 148 -5.90 -8.31 16.53
N VAL A 149 -5.07 -8.82 15.63
CA VAL A 149 -5.30 -8.79 14.17
C VAL A 149 -5.78 -10.17 13.74
N ARG A 150 -6.95 -10.24 13.09
CA ARG A 150 -7.42 -11.44 12.42
C ARG A 150 -7.04 -11.40 10.95
N VAL A 151 -6.45 -12.48 10.47
CA VAL A 151 -5.84 -12.60 9.15
C VAL A 151 -6.63 -13.61 8.33
N HIS A 152 -7.17 -13.18 7.20
CA HIS A 152 -8.00 -14.01 6.33
C HIS A 152 -7.31 -14.22 4.98
N PRO A 153 -7.03 -15.46 4.58
CA PRO A 153 -6.72 -15.77 3.20
C PRO A 153 -7.90 -15.35 2.33
N ASN A 154 -7.62 -14.58 1.29
CA ASN A 154 -8.64 -14.14 0.36
C ASN A 154 -8.88 -15.17 -0.76
N HIS A 155 -10.00 -15.04 -1.45
CA HIS A 155 -10.21 -15.63 -2.76
C HIS A 155 -10.80 -14.60 -3.71
N VAL A 156 -10.64 -14.83 -5.01
CA VAL A 156 -11.23 -14.00 -6.06
C VAL A 156 -12.33 -14.80 -6.73
N ASP A 157 -13.55 -14.32 -6.60
CA ASP A 157 -14.73 -14.89 -7.24
C ASP A 157 -15.15 -14.05 -8.44
N GLY A 158 -15.51 -14.74 -9.52
CA GLY A 158 -15.96 -14.14 -10.76
C GLY A 158 -17.30 -14.71 -11.20
N SER A 159 -18.24 -13.83 -11.53
CA SER A 159 -19.50 -14.17 -12.19
C SER A 159 -19.58 -13.54 -13.57
N SER A 160 -20.70 -13.71 -14.27
CA SER A 160 -20.93 -13.02 -15.55
C SER A 160 -21.09 -11.50 -15.42
N THR A 161 -21.26 -10.98 -14.20
CA THR A 161 -21.58 -9.56 -13.95
C THR A 161 -20.58 -8.84 -13.06
N GLU A 162 -19.85 -9.56 -12.22
CA GLU A 162 -18.92 -8.95 -11.25
C GLU A 162 -17.74 -9.86 -10.96
N VAL A 163 -16.64 -9.23 -10.54
CA VAL A 163 -15.48 -9.90 -9.94
C VAL A 163 -15.25 -9.24 -8.60
N HIS A 164 -15.14 -10.04 -7.55
CA HIS A 164 -14.94 -9.54 -6.19
C HIS A 164 -13.90 -10.38 -5.44
N VAL A 165 -13.33 -9.79 -4.40
CA VAL A 165 -12.49 -10.50 -3.43
C VAL A 165 -13.36 -10.80 -2.22
N ASP A 166 -13.40 -12.06 -1.81
CA ASP A 166 -14.15 -12.49 -0.64
C ASP A 166 -13.26 -13.25 0.36
N MET A 167 -13.79 -13.42 1.57
CA MET A 167 -13.18 -14.13 2.69
C MET A 167 -14.26 -14.81 3.52
N ILE A 168 -13.92 -15.93 4.15
CA ILE A 168 -14.80 -16.61 5.09
C ILE A 168 -14.33 -16.25 6.50
N ASP A 169 -15.14 -15.47 7.24
CA ASP A 169 -14.79 -14.90 8.55
C ASP A 169 -14.22 -15.95 9.54
N GLN A 170 -14.82 -17.13 9.60
CA GLN A 170 -14.41 -18.20 10.53
C GLN A 170 -13.06 -18.85 10.17
N ASN A 171 -12.62 -18.73 8.92
CA ASN A 171 -11.36 -19.30 8.45
C ASN A 171 -10.14 -18.43 8.80
N GLY A 172 -10.38 -17.24 9.36
CA GLY A 172 -9.34 -16.33 9.80
C GLY A 172 -8.61 -16.82 11.05
N LEU A 173 -7.35 -16.43 11.17
CA LEU A 173 -6.53 -16.69 12.35
C LEU A 173 -6.23 -15.39 13.08
N THR A 174 -6.55 -15.30 14.37
CA THR A 174 -6.31 -14.09 15.16
C THR A 174 -5.00 -14.17 15.92
N LEU A 175 -4.13 -13.21 15.63
CA LEU A 175 -2.86 -12.98 16.30
C LEU A 175 -3.08 -11.87 17.35
N GLY A 176 -3.02 -12.21 18.63
CA GLY A 176 -3.45 -11.32 19.70
C GLY A 176 -2.96 -11.72 21.08
N ALA A 177 -3.71 -11.36 22.11
CA ALA A 177 -3.43 -11.77 23.48
C ALA A 177 -4.71 -12.01 24.29
N ILE A 178 -4.59 -12.77 25.37
CA ILE A 178 -5.67 -12.97 26.34
C ILE A 178 -5.14 -12.72 27.75
N SER A 179 -6.03 -12.40 28.69
CA SER A 179 -5.68 -12.36 30.11
C SER A 179 -6.16 -13.64 30.82
N PRO A 180 -5.31 -14.29 31.63
CA PRO A 180 -5.68 -15.52 32.36
C PRO A 180 -6.89 -15.37 33.29
N ASN A 181 -7.19 -14.16 33.76
CA ASN A 181 -8.15 -13.92 34.84
C ASN A 181 -9.32 -12.97 34.48
N SER A 182 -9.52 -12.67 33.18
CA SER A 182 -10.56 -11.72 32.79
C SER A 182 -11.92 -12.39 32.58
N ASN A 183 -12.81 -12.23 33.58
CA ASN A 183 -14.26 -12.44 33.40
C ASN A 183 -14.96 -11.22 32.76
N LYS A 184 -14.20 -10.17 32.42
CA LYS A 184 -14.76 -8.98 31.78
C LYS A 184 -14.91 -9.23 30.29
N LYS A 185 -15.92 -8.58 29.70
CA LYS A 185 -16.08 -8.48 28.25
C LYS A 185 -14.75 -8.00 27.65
N THR A 186 -14.25 -8.75 26.68
CA THR A 186 -13.02 -8.48 25.94
C THR A 186 -13.04 -7.08 25.33
N ASP A 187 -12.01 -6.29 25.59
CA ASP A 187 -11.85 -4.96 25.01
C ASP A 187 -10.99 -5.07 23.74
N LEU A 188 -11.62 -4.89 22.59
CA LEU A 188 -10.96 -4.98 21.28
C LEU A 188 -10.36 -3.63 20.84
N SER A 189 -10.44 -2.60 21.68
CA SER A 189 -10.02 -1.25 21.33
C SER A 189 -8.51 -1.15 21.09
N TYR A 190 -8.16 -0.32 20.13
CA TYR A 190 -6.79 0.01 19.78
C TYR A 190 -6.64 1.52 19.56
N LYS A 191 -5.41 1.94 19.35
CA LYS A 191 -5.05 3.28 18.88
C LYS A 191 -4.06 3.16 17.73
N ILE A 192 -3.99 4.21 16.93
CA ILE A 192 -2.98 4.31 15.87
C ILE A 192 -1.67 4.77 16.50
N LEU A 193 -0.60 4.00 16.29
CA LEU A 193 0.74 4.34 16.78
C LEU A 193 1.55 5.09 15.74
N GLU A 194 1.46 4.69 14.46
CA GLU A 194 2.24 5.25 13.36
C GLU A 194 1.47 5.06 12.05
N MET A 195 1.61 6.00 11.10
CA MET A 195 1.08 5.90 9.75
C MET A 195 2.15 6.28 8.74
N THR A 196 2.26 5.50 7.69
CA THR A 196 3.25 5.69 6.62
C THR A 196 2.59 5.47 5.26
N PRO A 197 3.20 5.90 4.14
CA PRO A 197 2.64 5.65 2.82
C PRO A 197 2.39 4.16 2.51
N LEU A 198 3.12 3.23 3.13
CA LEU A 198 3.02 1.79 2.87
C LEU A 198 2.28 0.99 3.94
N GLY A 199 2.01 1.58 5.10
CA GLY A 199 1.42 0.84 6.21
C GLY A 199 0.93 1.67 7.39
N ILE A 200 0.27 0.97 8.31
CA ILE A 200 -0.27 1.50 9.56
C ILE A 200 0.16 0.61 10.72
N THR A 201 0.47 1.22 11.86
CA THR A 201 0.77 0.47 13.09
C THR A 201 -0.33 0.68 14.12
N LEU A 202 -0.93 -0.43 14.58
CA LEU A 202 -1.98 -0.45 15.59
C LEU A 202 -1.40 -0.89 16.94
N GLN A 203 -1.80 -0.24 18.03
CA GLN A 203 -1.47 -0.65 19.39
C GLN A 203 -2.77 -0.89 20.18
N TRP A 204 -2.91 -2.06 20.80
CA TRP A 204 -4.10 -2.40 21.57
C TRP A 204 -4.07 -1.70 22.93
N ARG A 205 -5.23 -1.25 23.43
CA ARG A 205 -5.29 -0.49 24.69
C ARG A 205 -5.22 -1.40 25.91
N GLN A 206 -5.80 -2.60 25.82
CA GLN A 206 -5.84 -3.56 26.92
C GLN A 206 -4.48 -4.25 27.16
N PHE A 207 -3.69 -4.45 26.12
CA PHE A 207 -2.44 -5.20 26.17
C PHE A 207 -1.33 -4.39 25.51
N ASP A 208 -0.13 -4.38 26.10
CA ASP A 208 1.02 -3.70 25.50
C ASP A 208 1.57 -4.55 24.34
N MET A 209 0.85 -4.49 23.23
CA MET A 209 1.17 -5.17 21.98
C MET A 209 0.80 -4.28 20.81
N PHE A 210 1.55 -4.44 19.72
CA PHE A 210 1.31 -3.70 18.49
C PHE A 210 1.62 -4.52 17.24
N SER A 211 0.98 -4.14 16.14
CA SER A 211 1.14 -4.79 14.83
C SER A 211 1.29 -3.73 13.75
N SER A 212 2.36 -3.85 12.95
CA SER A 212 2.60 -3.04 11.77
C SER A 212 2.06 -3.78 10.54
N LEU A 213 1.06 -3.19 9.90
CA LEU A 213 0.34 -3.73 8.76
C LEU A 213 0.82 -3.04 7.49
N VAL A 214 1.37 -3.80 6.55
CA VAL A 214 1.84 -3.29 5.25
C VAL A 214 1.21 -4.07 4.11
N ARG A 215 1.08 -3.43 2.95
CA ARG A 215 0.64 -4.13 1.74
C ARG A 215 1.68 -5.13 1.27
N GLY A 216 1.20 -6.27 0.78
CA GLY A 216 2.01 -7.36 0.28
C GLY A 216 2.63 -8.22 1.37
N MET A 217 2.29 -8.04 2.65
CA MET A 217 2.93 -8.81 3.72
C MET A 217 2.57 -10.31 3.63
N PRO A 218 3.54 -11.22 3.52
CA PRO A 218 3.27 -12.67 3.57
C PRO A 218 3.01 -13.16 5.00
N TYR A 219 3.28 -12.33 6.00
CA TYR A 219 3.10 -12.65 7.40
C TYR A 219 2.39 -11.51 8.10
N ALA A 220 1.40 -11.84 8.94
CA ALA A 220 1.00 -10.91 9.98
C ALA A 220 1.97 -11.02 11.15
N THR A 221 2.33 -9.88 11.74
CA THR A 221 3.37 -9.79 12.77
C THR A 221 2.83 -9.03 13.97
N MET A 222 3.01 -9.57 15.16
CA MET A 222 2.62 -8.93 16.42
C MET A 222 3.83 -8.89 17.34
N THR A 223 4.09 -7.71 17.90
CA THR A 223 5.11 -7.51 18.92
C THR A 223 4.43 -7.31 20.26
N TYR A 224 4.93 -8.01 21.27
CA TYR A 224 4.44 -8.02 22.64
C TYR A 224 5.52 -7.48 23.55
N ASN A 225 5.18 -6.49 24.37
CA ASN A 225 6.06 -5.99 25.41
C ASN A 225 5.71 -6.65 26.74
N MET A 226 6.44 -7.71 27.10
CA MET A 226 6.21 -8.44 28.35
C MET A 226 6.88 -7.79 29.56
N THR A 227 7.48 -6.60 29.42
CA THR A 227 8.11 -5.89 30.55
C THR A 227 7.13 -5.15 31.43
N SER A 228 5.89 -4.91 30.95
CA SER A 228 4.87 -4.23 31.72
C SER A 228 4.40 -5.10 32.89
N THR A 229 4.60 -4.63 34.12
CA THR A 229 4.14 -5.31 35.34
C THR A 229 2.65 -5.11 35.62
N GLU A 230 1.97 -4.24 34.86
CA GLU A 230 0.58 -3.84 35.17
C GLU A 230 -0.44 -4.89 34.71
N HIS A 231 -0.15 -5.64 33.65
CA HIS A 231 -1.08 -6.61 33.07
C HIS A 231 -0.38 -7.91 32.68
N VAL A 232 -0.71 -9.00 33.38
CA VAL A 232 -0.34 -10.36 32.94
C VAL A 232 -1.27 -10.77 31.81
N PHE A 233 -0.69 -11.09 30.66
CA PHE A 233 -1.38 -11.61 29.49
C PHE A 233 -0.54 -12.69 28.81
N TYR A 234 -1.19 -13.53 28.00
CA TYR A 234 -0.54 -14.52 27.16
C TYR A 234 -0.63 -14.09 25.70
N PRO A 235 0.51 -13.91 24.99
CA PRO A 235 0.51 -13.90 23.54
C PRO A 235 -0.22 -15.14 23.01
N THR A 236 -1.22 -14.92 22.16
CA THR A 236 -2.18 -15.97 21.79
C THR A 236 -2.47 -15.97 20.29
N ILE A 237 -2.45 -17.16 19.70
CA ILE A 237 -3.14 -17.43 18.43
C ILE A 237 -4.51 -17.97 18.75
N ALA A 238 -5.56 -17.42 18.16
CA ALA A 238 -6.92 -17.94 18.30
C ALA A 238 -7.54 -18.26 16.94
N SER A 239 -8.29 -19.37 16.88
CA SER A 239 -9.13 -19.75 15.76
C SER A 239 -10.53 -20.08 16.24
N GLU A 240 -11.53 -19.75 15.44
CA GLU A 240 -12.94 -20.05 15.69
C GLU A 240 -13.34 -21.45 15.17
N ILE A 241 -12.45 -22.12 14.43
CA ILE A 241 -12.68 -23.44 13.84
C ILE A 241 -11.75 -24.49 14.43
N SER A 242 -12.17 -25.75 14.36
CA SER A 242 -11.43 -26.87 14.95
C SER A 242 -10.22 -27.30 14.11
N LEU A 243 -9.19 -27.75 14.80
CA LEU A 243 -8.06 -28.45 14.21
C LEU A 243 -8.49 -29.75 13.52
N ALA A 244 -7.89 -30.02 12.37
CA ALA A 244 -7.95 -31.33 11.73
C ALA A 244 -7.05 -32.36 12.42
N SER A 245 -5.94 -31.91 13.00
CA SER A 245 -4.95 -32.75 13.65
C SER A 245 -4.23 -31.96 14.74
N ASP A 246 -3.59 -32.68 15.67
CA ASP A 246 -2.69 -32.09 16.67
C ASP A 246 -1.64 -31.18 15.99
N PRO A 247 -1.35 -29.98 16.57
CA PRO A 247 -0.32 -29.10 16.05
C PRO A 247 1.06 -29.76 16.01
N ILE A 248 1.86 -29.43 15.00
CA ILE A 248 3.21 -29.96 14.85
C ILE A 248 4.23 -28.89 15.23
N ILE A 249 5.01 -29.15 16.27
CA ILE A 249 6.10 -28.28 16.75
C ILE A 249 7.40 -28.62 16.04
N ASP A 250 8.04 -27.58 15.50
CA ASP A 250 9.37 -27.63 14.86
C ASP A 250 9.51 -28.76 13.82
N GLY A 251 8.40 -29.09 13.15
CA GLY A 251 8.28 -30.14 12.13
C GLY A 251 8.46 -31.58 12.65
N LYS A 252 8.41 -31.82 13.97
CA LYS A 252 8.78 -33.11 14.57
C LYS A 252 7.84 -33.61 15.65
N THR A 253 7.35 -32.74 16.52
CA THR A 253 6.68 -33.15 17.76
C THR A 253 5.21 -32.78 17.71
N SER A 254 4.32 -33.75 17.88
CA SER A 254 2.87 -33.52 17.97
C SER A 254 2.53 -32.95 19.35
N MET A 255 1.77 -31.87 19.39
CA MET A 255 1.24 -31.26 20.61
C MET A 255 -0.23 -31.64 20.80
N HIS A 256 -0.58 -32.21 21.94
CA HIS A 256 -1.98 -32.48 22.24
C HIS A 256 -2.67 -31.23 22.79
N CYS A 257 -3.83 -30.89 22.24
CA CYS A 257 -4.66 -29.79 22.74
C CYS A 257 -5.69 -30.33 23.75
N ASP A 258 -5.78 -29.72 24.93
CA ASP A 258 -6.66 -30.15 26.02
C ASP A 258 -7.48 -28.95 26.54
N SER A 259 -8.73 -29.19 26.93
CA SER A 259 -9.61 -28.16 27.48
C SER A 259 -9.44 -27.94 28.99
N ASN A 260 -8.91 -28.93 29.72
CA ASN A 260 -8.89 -28.96 31.19
C ASN A 260 -7.47 -28.83 31.78
N ASP A 261 -6.49 -29.48 31.17
CA ASP A 261 -5.09 -29.48 31.64
C ASP A 261 -4.12 -29.38 30.45
N PRO A 262 -4.12 -28.24 29.72
CA PRO A 262 -3.24 -28.05 28.58
C PRO A 262 -1.79 -28.03 29.07
N LYS A 263 -0.98 -28.94 28.53
CA LYS A 263 0.43 -29.07 28.93
C LYS A 263 1.31 -28.19 28.05
N PRO A 264 2.06 -27.23 28.64
CA PRO A 264 3.02 -26.44 27.88
C PRO A 264 4.10 -27.34 27.26
N MET A 265 4.45 -27.06 26.01
CA MET A 265 5.55 -27.71 25.31
C MET A 265 6.50 -26.66 24.74
N ARG A 266 7.80 -26.98 24.76
CA ARG A 266 8.84 -26.11 24.23
C ARG A 266 8.75 -26.02 22.71
N VAL A 267 8.68 -24.80 22.20
CA VAL A 267 8.74 -24.44 20.78
C VAL A 267 10.02 -23.65 20.55
N GLU A 268 10.87 -24.12 19.65
CA GLU A 268 12.13 -23.44 19.34
C GLU A 268 11.98 -22.44 18.19
N LYS A 269 11.13 -22.73 17.21
CA LYS A 269 10.99 -21.94 15.97
C LYS A 269 9.56 -21.75 15.54
N GLU A 270 8.80 -22.83 15.40
CA GLU A 270 7.50 -22.78 14.74
C GLU A 270 6.51 -23.85 15.21
N VAL A 271 5.22 -23.56 14.99
CA VAL A 271 4.10 -24.49 15.14
C VAL A 271 3.29 -24.51 13.85
N GLU A 272 3.04 -25.70 13.31
CA GLU A 272 2.17 -25.92 12.15
C GLU A 272 0.76 -26.29 12.62
N LEU A 273 -0.25 -25.63 12.04
CA LEU A 273 -1.66 -25.80 12.36
C LEU A 273 -2.43 -26.17 11.11
N PHE A 274 -3.15 -27.28 11.15
CA PHE A 274 -4.01 -27.72 10.05
C PHE A 274 -5.47 -27.72 10.49
N PHE A 275 -6.33 -27.08 9.70
CA PHE A 275 -7.77 -26.93 9.98
C PHE A 275 -8.61 -27.66 8.94
N HIS A 276 -9.55 -28.47 9.39
CA HIS A 276 -10.32 -29.34 8.49
C HIS A 276 -11.34 -28.54 7.67
N GLU A 277 -12.02 -27.60 8.31
CA GLU A 277 -13.12 -26.83 7.68
C GLU A 277 -12.62 -25.89 6.58
N SER A 278 -11.48 -25.25 6.79
CA SER A 278 -10.87 -24.36 5.80
C SER A 278 -9.95 -25.08 4.82
N ASP A 279 -9.44 -26.26 5.20
CA ASP A 279 -8.36 -26.98 4.50
C ASP A 279 -7.01 -26.22 4.47
N PHE A 280 -6.85 -25.25 5.37
CA PHE A 280 -5.67 -24.40 5.46
C PHE A 280 -4.64 -24.99 6.41
N THR A 281 -3.37 -24.90 6.01
CA THR A 281 -2.23 -25.07 6.91
C THR A 281 -1.56 -23.73 7.16
N TRP A 282 -1.44 -23.36 8.44
CA TRP A 282 -0.79 -22.15 8.92
C TRP A 282 0.51 -22.48 9.64
N LEU A 283 1.47 -21.56 9.56
CA LEU A 283 2.69 -21.58 10.37
C LEU A 283 2.67 -20.41 11.34
N VAL A 284 2.95 -20.71 12.60
CA VAL A 284 3.16 -19.74 13.67
C VAL A 284 4.63 -19.73 14.00
N PHE A 285 5.29 -18.58 13.86
CA PHE A 285 6.71 -18.40 14.16
C PHE A 285 6.88 -17.59 15.45
N VAL A 286 7.90 -17.95 16.24
CA VAL A 286 8.24 -17.28 17.50
C VAL A 286 9.64 -16.67 17.43
N SER A 287 9.82 -15.48 18.03
CA SER A 287 11.12 -14.79 18.00
C SER A 287 12.18 -15.45 18.87
N LYS A 288 11.78 -16.26 19.84
CA LYS A 288 12.70 -16.98 20.73
C LYS A 288 12.04 -18.25 21.24
N PRO A 289 12.84 -19.22 21.71
CA PRO A 289 12.29 -20.43 22.29
C PRO A 289 11.39 -20.12 23.47
N VAL A 290 10.16 -20.65 23.45
CA VAL A 290 9.11 -20.42 24.44
C VAL A 290 8.29 -21.69 24.67
N ASP A 291 7.65 -21.79 25.81
CA ASP A 291 6.68 -22.81 26.14
C ASP A 291 5.29 -22.35 25.68
N ILE A 292 4.65 -23.18 24.85
CA ILE A 292 3.31 -22.94 24.31
C ILE A 292 2.38 -24.05 24.78
N GLN A 293 1.18 -23.67 25.21
CA GLN A 293 0.11 -24.62 25.50
C GLN A 293 -1.03 -24.48 24.47
N CYS A 294 -1.65 -25.59 24.10
CA CYS A 294 -2.80 -25.62 23.21
C CYS A 294 -4.09 -25.90 23.98
N VAL A 295 -5.03 -24.96 23.90
CA VAL A 295 -6.31 -25.01 24.62
C VAL A 295 -7.44 -25.19 23.62
N LEU A 296 -8.27 -26.22 23.84
CA LEU A 296 -9.52 -26.40 23.09
C LEU A 296 -10.66 -25.68 23.80
N LEU A 297 -11.40 -24.88 23.04
CA LEU A 297 -12.57 -24.15 23.53
C LEU A 297 -13.83 -25.00 23.39
N SER A 298 -14.84 -24.70 24.22
CA SER A 298 -16.09 -25.48 24.24
C SER A 298 -16.94 -25.35 22.97
N ASP A 299 -16.72 -24.30 22.18
CA ASP A 299 -17.35 -24.04 20.89
C ASP A 299 -16.61 -24.70 19.72
N GLY A 300 -15.53 -25.41 19.97
CA GLY A 300 -14.69 -26.07 18.95
C GLY A 300 -13.53 -25.21 18.46
N GLY A 301 -13.42 -23.96 18.91
CA GLY A 301 -12.25 -23.11 18.63
C GLY A 301 -10.98 -23.59 19.33
N MET A 302 -9.85 -22.99 18.97
CA MET A 302 -8.55 -23.25 19.58
C MET A 302 -7.89 -21.96 20.04
N GLN A 303 -7.05 -22.09 21.08
CA GLN A 303 -6.05 -21.09 21.43
C GLN A 303 -4.67 -21.71 21.61
N LEU A 304 -3.64 -21.13 21.02
CA LEU A 304 -2.24 -21.41 21.33
C LEU A 304 -1.69 -20.26 22.14
N GLN A 305 -1.34 -20.54 23.40
CA GLN A 305 -0.98 -19.52 24.37
C GLN A 305 0.49 -19.68 24.76
N VAL A 306 1.26 -18.61 24.66
CA VAL A 306 2.65 -18.56 25.13
C VAL A 306 2.65 -18.25 26.62
N VAL A 307 3.23 -19.14 27.44
CA VAL A 307 3.10 -19.07 28.91
C VAL A 307 4.34 -18.57 29.64
N ASP A 308 5.50 -18.51 28.98
CA ASP A 308 6.80 -18.19 29.58
C ASP A 308 7.55 -17.06 28.84
N ALA A 309 6.85 -16.23 28.04
CA ALA A 309 7.50 -15.14 27.34
C ALA A 309 7.97 -14.04 28.31
N GLU A 310 9.28 -13.83 28.38
CA GLU A 310 9.93 -12.73 29.11
C GLU A 310 10.35 -11.62 28.12
N GLU A 311 10.41 -10.35 28.52
CA GLU A 311 10.89 -9.22 27.67
C GLU A 311 10.06 -8.94 26.39
N GLU A 312 10.67 -8.32 25.37
CA GLU A 312 10.04 -8.14 24.05
C GLU A 312 9.98 -9.47 23.30
N PHE A 313 8.79 -9.80 22.78
CA PHE A 313 8.51 -11.05 22.09
C PHE A 313 7.73 -10.78 20.80
N ILE A 314 8.03 -11.51 19.74
CA ILE A 314 7.36 -11.33 18.44
C ILE A 314 6.80 -12.67 18.00
N MET A 315 5.53 -12.68 17.60
CA MET A 315 4.91 -13.79 16.90
C MET A 315 4.54 -13.38 15.48
N ARG A 316 4.65 -14.33 14.56
CA ARG A 316 4.23 -14.14 13.18
C ARG A 316 3.38 -15.30 12.72
N VAL A 317 2.40 -15.04 11.87
CA VAL A 317 1.62 -16.09 11.21
C VAL A 317 1.67 -15.91 9.72
N ALA A 318 1.83 -17.02 9.01
CA ALA A 318 1.74 -17.08 7.56
C ALA A 318 0.98 -18.32 7.13
N ILE A 319 0.34 -18.19 5.97
CA ILE A 319 -0.29 -19.32 5.32
C ILE A 319 0.79 -20.16 4.66
N GLU A 320 0.84 -21.46 4.97
CA GLU A 320 1.73 -22.40 4.28
C GLU A 320 1.02 -22.98 3.07
N LYS A 321 -0.22 -23.44 3.24
CA LYS A 321 -1.03 -24.07 2.20
C LYS A 321 -2.47 -23.59 2.30
N LEU A 322 -3.04 -23.19 1.17
CA LEU A 322 -4.47 -22.90 1.03
C LEU A 322 -5.32 -24.17 0.81
N CYS A 323 -4.67 -25.30 0.58
CA CYS A 323 -5.31 -26.54 0.21
C CYS A 323 -4.41 -27.73 0.60
N THR A 324 -4.63 -28.27 1.79
CA THR A 324 -3.76 -29.32 2.36
C THR A 324 -4.26 -30.73 2.03
N SER A 325 -5.57 -30.95 2.10
CA SER A 325 -6.22 -32.24 1.87
C SER A 325 -6.97 -32.33 0.54
N ASN A 326 -6.99 -31.25 -0.25
CA ASN A 326 -7.67 -31.18 -1.54
C ASN A 326 -9.19 -31.34 -1.42
N GLN A 327 -9.76 -30.84 -0.31
CA GLN A 327 -11.17 -30.98 0.00
C GLN A 327 -11.94 -29.66 -0.15
N ASN A 328 -11.28 -28.52 -0.01
CA ASN A 328 -11.97 -27.23 -0.09
C ASN A 328 -12.22 -26.81 -1.55
N PRO A 329 -13.48 -26.79 -2.03
CA PRO A 329 -13.78 -26.51 -3.43
C PRO A 329 -13.48 -25.06 -3.84
N ILE A 330 -13.44 -24.12 -2.89
CA ILE A 330 -13.22 -22.71 -3.15
C ILE A 330 -11.73 -22.44 -3.38
N TYR A 331 -10.85 -23.01 -2.56
CA TYR A 331 -9.41 -22.67 -2.56
C TYR A 331 -8.55 -23.69 -3.30
N CYS A 332 -8.95 -24.97 -3.38
CA CYS A 332 -8.13 -26.04 -3.98
C CYS A 332 -8.14 -26.08 -5.50
N HIS A 333 -9.19 -25.55 -6.13
CA HIS A 333 -9.41 -25.69 -7.57
C HIS A 333 -9.31 -24.36 -8.33
N GLN A 334 -8.76 -23.33 -7.69
CA GLN A 334 -8.49 -22.08 -8.37
C GLN A 334 -7.36 -22.29 -9.37
N GLU A 335 -7.63 -22.01 -10.64
CA GLU A 335 -6.58 -21.91 -11.64
C GLU A 335 -5.75 -20.64 -11.35
N GLN A 336 -4.44 -20.72 -11.61
CA GLN A 336 -3.60 -19.54 -11.53
C GLN A 336 -4.02 -18.49 -12.56
N MET A 337 -3.94 -17.22 -12.16
CA MET A 337 -4.08 -16.11 -13.12
C MET A 337 -2.88 -16.06 -14.08
N ASP A 338 -1.69 -16.46 -13.61
CA ASP A 338 -0.48 -16.61 -14.42
C ASP A 338 -0.14 -18.12 -14.55
N PRO A 339 -0.26 -18.72 -15.75
CA PRO A 339 -0.06 -20.16 -15.93
C PRO A 339 1.38 -20.64 -15.66
N LEU A 340 2.35 -19.72 -15.54
CA LEU A 340 3.73 -20.03 -15.18
C LEU A 340 4.01 -19.84 -13.69
N ALA A 341 3.08 -19.27 -12.94
CA ALA A 341 3.21 -19.07 -11.51
C ALA A 341 2.76 -20.31 -10.71
N LEU A 342 3.29 -20.42 -9.49
CA LEU A 342 2.87 -21.38 -8.49
C LEU A 342 1.96 -20.71 -7.46
N HIS A 343 0.91 -21.40 -7.03
CA HIS A 343 0.07 -20.96 -5.92
C HIS A 343 0.84 -20.97 -4.60
N ILE A 344 0.33 -20.18 -3.64
CA ILE A 344 0.64 -20.34 -2.22
C ILE A 344 0.52 -21.83 -1.85
N GLY A 345 1.60 -22.40 -1.32
CA GLY A 345 1.69 -23.79 -0.88
C GLY A 345 2.17 -24.80 -1.94
N GLN A 346 2.47 -24.35 -3.16
CA GLN A 346 3.06 -25.20 -4.20
C GLN A 346 4.59 -25.05 -4.27
N GLY A 347 5.25 -26.03 -4.90
CA GLY A 347 6.69 -26.02 -5.12
C GLY A 347 7.49 -25.86 -3.82
N ARG A 348 8.40 -24.87 -3.79
CA ARG A 348 9.26 -24.56 -2.64
C ARG A 348 8.78 -23.37 -1.83
N TYR A 349 7.52 -22.96 -1.99
CA TYR A 349 6.95 -21.81 -1.27
C TYR A 349 7.18 -21.90 0.25
N PHE A 350 6.97 -23.09 0.82
CA PHE A 350 7.13 -23.32 2.26
C PHE A 350 8.59 -23.17 2.73
N ASP A 351 9.59 -23.56 1.91
CA ASP A 351 11.01 -23.34 2.21
C ASP A 351 11.31 -21.84 2.28
N LEU A 352 10.73 -21.07 1.34
CA LEU A 352 10.94 -19.62 1.25
C LEU A 352 10.38 -18.89 2.47
N ILE A 353 9.14 -19.22 2.87
CA ILE A 353 8.54 -18.54 4.02
C ILE A 353 9.21 -18.94 5.34
N ARG A 354 9.64 -20.20 5.51
CA ARG A 354 10.41 -20.60 6.70
C ARG A 354 11.77 -19.90 6.76
N ALA A 355 12.45 -19.74 5.62
CA ALA A 355 13.75 -19.08 5.55
C ALA A 355 13.66 -17.57 5.86
N ALA A 356 12.58 -16.91 5.42
CA ALA A 356 12.37 -15.48 5.62
C ALA A 356 11.57 -15.12 6.89
N ALA A 357 11.07 -16.11 7.63
CA ALA A 357 10.32 -15.91 8.87
C ALA A 357 11.01 -14.99 9.90
N PRO A 358 12.36 -14.92 10.01
CA PRO A 358 13.01 -14.00 10.95
C PRO A 358 12.92 -12.51 10.58
N VAL A 359 12.51 -12.16 9.36
CA VAL A 359 12.58 -10.78 8.83
C VAL A 359 11.20 -10.21 8.57
N TYR A 360 10.91 -9.04 9.13
CA TYR A 360 9.59 -8.40 9.04
C TYR A 360 9.71 -6.92 8.68
N PRO A 361 8.68 -6.33 8.04
CA PRO A 361 8.65 -4.91 7.75
C PRO A 361 8.48 -4.12 9.06
N GLY A 362 9.22 -3.02 9.18
CA GLY A 362 9.16 -2.17 10.36
C GLY A 362 7.96 -1.22 10.37
N ARG A 363 7.95 -0.31 11.33
CA ARG A 363 6.86 0.65 11.53
C ARG A 363 7.10 1.96 10.78
N ASN A 364 8.35 2.27 10.42
CA ASN A 364 8.75 3.54 9.81
C ASN A 364 9.02 3.38 8.30
N THR A 365 8.19 2.61 7.60
CA THR A 365 8.33 2.43 6.15
C THR A 365 8.24 3.76 5.40
N SER A 366 8.89 3.87 4.25
CA SER A 366 8.90 5.12 3.47
C SER A 366 8.90 4.88 1.97
N VAL A 367 8.45 5.90 1.24
CA VAL A 367 8.53 5.97 -0.22
C VAL A 367 9.23 7.27 -0.58
N LYS A 368 10.20 7.17 -1.50
CA LYS A 368 10.91 8.32 -2.04
C LYS A 368 10.79 8.35 -3.54
N HIS A 369 10.68 9.54 -4.09
CA HIS A 369 10.63 9.77 -5.52
C HIS A 369 11.79 10.67 -5.94
N SER A 370 12.43 10.34 -7.04
CA SER A 370 13.42 11.18 -7.69
C SER A 370 13.30 11.02 -9.21
N VAL A 371 13.96 11.91 -9.95
CA VAL A 371 14.08 11.80 -11.41
C VAL A 371 15.55 11.55 -11.71
N ASP A 372 15.83 10.54 -12.52
CA ASP A 372 17.21 10.19 -12.87
C ASP A 372 17.77 11.03 -14.03
N GLU A 373 18.97 10.70 -14.49
CA GLU A 373 19.65 11.40 -15.59
C GLU A 373 18.95 11.25 -16.96
N ASN A 374 18.02 10.30 -17.10
CA ASN A 374 17.26 10.04 -18.32
C ASN A 374 15.86 10.68 -18.29
N ASP A 375 15.56 11.50 -17.28
CA ASP A 375 14.22 12.00 -16.99
C ASP A 375 13.21 10.88 -16.65
N ASP A 376 13.68 9.72 -16.16
CA ASP A 376 12.81 8.65 -15.68
C ASP A 376 12.45 8.86 -14.20
N LEU A 377 11.21 8.52 -13.83
CA LEU A 377 10.77 8.56 -12.44
C LEU A 377 11.30 7.34 -11.69
N VAL A 378 12.16 7.61 -10.69
CA VAL A 378 12.66 6.59 -9.77
C VAL A 378 11.83 6.62 -8.50
N THR A 379 11.20 5.49 -8.17
CA THR A 379 10.49 5.30 -6.91
C THR A 379 11.21 4.27 -6.06
N VAL A 380 11.55 4.64 -4.83
CA VAL A 380 12.24 3.78 -3.86
C VAL A 380 11.32 3.50 -2.67
N PHE A 381 11.01 2.24 -2.43
CA PHE A 381 10.31 1.78 -1.23
C PHE A 381 11.33 1.29 -0.22
N ASP A 382 11.25 1.80 1.00
CA ASP A 382 12.00 1.29 2.15
C ASP A 382 11.00 0.65 3.12
N TRP A 383 11.14 -0.66 3.32
CA TRP A 383 10.25 -1.44 4.17
C TRP A 383 10.62 -1.38 5.65
N ASP A 384 11.62 -0.58 6.04
CA ASP A 384 12.11 -0.47 7.44
C ASP A 384 12.40 -1.86 8.03
N ALA A 385 12.98 -2.74 7.22
CA ALA A 385 13.05 -4.16 7.52
C ALA A 385 13.85 -4.42 8.81
N ALA A 386 13.30 -5.26 9.68
CA ALA A 386 13.88 -5.61 10.97
C ALA A 386 13.95 -7.13 11.17
N LEU A 387 14.87 -7.55 12.04
CA LEU A 387 15.01 -8.94 12.46
C LEU A 387 14.26 -9.17 13.76
N MET A 388 13.51 -10.27 13.85
CA MET A 388 12.89 -10.74 15.10
C MET A 388 13.93 -10.98 16.20
N ARG A 389 15.16 -11.31 15.80
CA ARG A 389 16.31 -11.60 16.64
C ARG A 389 17.54 -10.86 16.13
N LYS A 390 18.07 -9.93 16.93
CA LYS A 390 19.30 -9.19 16.58
C LYS A 390 20.53 -10.09 16.48
N ASP A 391 20.51 -11.27 17.11
CA ASP A 391 21.60 -12.25 17.14
C ASP A 391 21.48 -13.33 16.06
N ASN A 392 20.46 -13.29 15.20
CA ASN A 392 20.33 -14.27 14.12
C ASN A 392 21.39 -14.04 13.04
N VAL A 393 22.47 -14.81 13.09
CA VAL A 393 23.63 -14.67 12.18
C VAL A 393 23.31 -15.13 10.74
N ASN A 394 22.22 -15.89 10.54
CA ASN A 394 21.93 -16.55 9.27
C ASN A 394 20.93 -15.81 8.38
N SER A 395 20.32 -14.73 8.84
CA SER A 395 19.36 -13.94 8.07
C SER A 395 19.79 -12.49 8.02
N THR A 396 19.62 -11.84 6.88
CA THR A 396 19.82 -10.39 6.73
C THR A 396 18.48 -9.71 6.49
N ILE A 397 18.41 -8.39 6.69
CA ILE A 397 17.19 -7.62 6.41
C ILE A 397 16.75 -7.74 4.94
N ASP A 398 17.68 -8.01 4.02
CA ASP A 398 17.40 -8.28 2.60
C ASP A 398 16.67 -9.61 2.37
N ASP A 399 16.53 -10.47 3.38
CA ASP A 399 15.70 -11.67 3.30
C ASP A 399 14.20 -11.38 3.44
N LEU A 400 13.80 -10.12 3.61
CA LEU A 400 12.40 -9.72 3.65
C LEU A 400 11.66 -10.17 2.38
N LEU A 401 10.52 -10.83 2.58
CA LEU A 401 9.58 -11.17 1.51
C LEU A 401 8.38 -10.24 1.53
N VAL A 402 8.01 -9.72 0.36
CA VAL A 402 6.79 -8.93 0.14
C VAL A 402 6.19 -9.29 -1.22
N PHE A 403 4.86 -9.39 -1.32
CA PHE A 403 4.15 -9.61 -2.57
C PHE A 403 4.11 -8.32 -3.40
N ALA A 404 4.74 -8.37 -4.57
CA ALA A 404 4.73 -7.32 -5.57
C ALA A 404 3.53 -7.48 -6.51
N LEU A 405 2.82 -6.39 -6.79
CA LEU A 405 1.75 -6.37 -7.79
C LEU A 405 2.34 -6.44 -9.21
N PRO A 406 1.53 -6.76 -10.24
CA PRO A 406 2.01 -6.82 -11.62
C PRO A 406 2.77 -5.55 -12.05
N HIS A 407 2.18 -4.37 -11.79
CA HIS A 407 2.81 -3.10 -12.14
C HIS A 407 4.08 -2.78 -11.33
N HIS A 408 4.29 -3.43 -10.17
CA HIS A 408 5.59 -3.36 -9.50
C HIS A 408 6.58 -4.27 -10.25
N ALA A 409 6.21 -5.53 -10.44
CA ALA A 409 7.07 -6.57 -11.01
C ALA A 409 7.59 -6.23 -12.42
N ASP A 410 6.80 -5.50 -13.22
CA ASP A 410 7.16 -5.12 -14.58
C ASP A 410 8.33 -4.11 -14.66
N ILE A 411 8.50 -3.27 -13.65
CA ILE A 411 9.48 -2.15 -13.64
C ILE A 411 10.44 -2.19 -12.44
N LEU A 412 10.38 -3.25 -11.63
CA LEU A 412 11.25 -3.47 -10.50
C LEU A 412 12.68 -3.75 -10.99
N VAL A 413 13.65 -3.03 -10.45
CA VAL A 413 15.07 -3.22 -10.74
C VAL A 413 15.82 -3.64 -9.49
N ASP A 414 17.02 -4.19 -9.68
CA ASP A 414 17.95 -4.56 -8.59
C ASP A 414 17.39 -5.60 -7.59
N VAL A 415 16.37 -6.35 -7.99
CA VAL A 415 15.77 -7.43 -7.20
C VAL A 415 16.22 -8.78 -7.72
N THR A 416 16.53 -9.69 -6.79
CA THR A 416 16.88 -11.07 -7.15
C THR A 416 15.61 -11.86 -7.47
N PRO A 417 15.40 -12.29 -8.74
CA PRO A 417 14.24 -13.10 -9.06
C PRO A 417 14.37 -14.49 -8.44
N PHE A 418 13.25 -15.05 -8.01
CA PHE A 418 13.19 -16.46 -7.66
C PHE A 418 13.26 -17.34 -8.92
N PRO A 419 13.82 -18.56 -8.83
CA PRO A 419 13.78 -19.51 -9.94
C PRO A 419 12.35 -19.83 -10.40
N GLU A 420 11.43 -19.96 -9.45
CA GLU A 420 10.00 -20.09 -9.70
C GLU A 420 9.24 -18.84 -9.21
N LYS A 421 8.16 -18.49 -9.90
CA LYS A 421 7.30 -17.36 -9.56
C LYS A 421 6.18 -17.82 -8.63
N TYR A 422 6.13 -17.32 -7.40
CA TYR A 422 5.10 -17.68 -6.41
C TYR A 422 4.11 -16.53 -6.27
N CYS A 423 2.83 -16.75 -6.58
CA CYS A 423 1.84 -15.68 -6.60
C CYS A 423 0.56 -16.02 -5.84
N ALA A 424 -0.06 -14.96 -5.32
CA ALA A 424 -1.38 -14.95 -4.73
C ALA A 424 -2.38 -14.23 -5.65
N HIS A 425 -3.64 -14.64 -5.58
CA HIS A 425 -4.73 -14.00 -6.32
C HIS A 425 -5.05 -12.63 -5.74
N SER A 426 -5.18 -11.64 -6.61
CA SER A 426 -5.68 -10.32 -6.24
C SER A 426 -6.62 -9.78 -7.32
N LEU A 427 -7.48 -8.82 -6.94
CA LEU A 427 -8.42 -8.17 -7.87
C LEU A 427 -7.71 -7.46 -9.04
N ILE A 428 -6.44 -7.09 -8.86
CA ILE A 428 -5.64 -6.30 -9.79
C ILE A 428 -4.51 -7.14 -10.42
N GLY A 429 -4.71 -8.46 -10.49
CA GLY A 429 -3.80 -9.43 -11.09
C GLY A 429 -2.96 -10.22 -10.07
N PRO A 430 -2.11 -11.15 -10.53
CA PRO A 430 -1.32 -11.99 -9.63
C PRO A 430 -0.27 -11.15 -8.89
N ALA A 431 -0.33 -11.16 -7.55
CA ALA A 431 0.69 -10.54 -6.71
C ALA A 431 1.74 -11.59 -6.38
N CYS A 432 3.01 -11.33 -6.63
CA CYS A 432 4.07 -12.34 -6.61
C CYS A 432 5.17 -12.01 -5.62
N LEU A 433 5.70 -13.03 -4.94
CA LEU A 433 6.74 -12.85 -3.94
C LEU A 433 8.00 -12.27 -4.54
N VAL A 434 8.51 -11.25 -3.86
CA VAL A 434 9.78 -10.59 -4.13
C VAL A 434 10.59 -10.55 -2.83
N LYS A 435 11.91 -10.67 -2.97
CA LYS A 435 12.88 -10.58 -1.88
C LYS A 435 13.61 -9.24 -1.88
N GLY A 436 13.67 -8.56 -0.73
CA GLY A 436 14.50 -7.37 -0.50
C GLY A 436 13.88 -6.37 0.47
N SER A 437 14.70 -5.71 1.30
CA SER A 437 14.26 -4.67 2.25
C SER A 437 14.01 -3.30 1.59
N THR A 438 14.53 -3.12 0.37
CA THR A 438 14.35 -1.89 -0.40
C THR A 438 14.03 -2.26 -1.83
N TRP A 439 13.01 -1.62 -2.40
CA TRP A 439 12.61 -1.82 -3.79
C TRP A 439 12.87 -0.55 -4.58
N LYS A 440 13.40 -0.70 -5.79
CA LYS A 440 13.57 0.40 -6.73
C LYS A 440 12.76 0.11 -7.98
N MET A 441 11.91 1.05 -8.36
CA MET A 441 11.15 1.03 -9.60
C MET A 441 11.59 2.19 -10.48
N ILE A 442 11.74 1.95 -11.77
CA ILE A 442 12.08 2.98 -12.76
C ILE A 442 10.95 3.03 -13.78
N ASP A 443 10.21 4.13 -13.80
CA ASP A 443 9.10 4.36 -14.72
C ASP A 443 9.46 5.44 -15.73
N GLN A 444 9.23 5.15 -17.02
CA GLN A 444 9.52 6.09 -18.09
C GLN A 444 8.44 7.16 -18.16
N MET A 445 8.80 8.41 -17.91
CA MET A 445 7.85 9.51 -18.00
C MET A 445 7.51 9.80 -19.46
N LEU A 446 6.24 9.61 -19.83
CA LEU A 446 5.76 9.98 -21.16
C LEU A 446 5.69 11.50 -21.28
N PRO A 447 6.14 12.10 -22.40
CA PRO A 447 6.02 13.53 -22.61
C PRO A 447 4.55 13.91 -22.75
N VAL A 448 4.03 14.65 -21.77
CA VAL A 448 2.68 15.22 -21.80
C VAL A 448 2.78 16.72 -22.04
N GLY A 449 1.98 17.24 -22.97
CA GLY A 449 1.92 18.65 -23.29
C GLY A 449 0.49 19.12 -23.52
N PHE A 450 0.34 20.44 -23.68
CA PHE A 450 -0.95 21.10 -23.86
C PHE A 450 -1.58 20.89 -25.26
N ARG A 451 -0.73 20.73 -26.27
CA ARG A 451 -1.10 20.60 -27.68
C ARG A 451 -1.17 19.13 -28.10
N ALA A 452 -1.90 18.86 -29.19
CA ALA A 452 -1.89 17.53 -29.76
C ALA A 452 -0.48 17.19 -30.29
N PRO A 453 0.06 15.99 -30.01
CA PRO A 453 1.39 15.61 -30.50
C PRO A 453 1.42 15.40 -32.02
N ARG A 454 0.26 15.31 -32.67
CA ARG A 454 0.11 15.14 -34.11
C ARG A 454 -0.79 16.24 -34.68
N PRO A 455 -0.45 16.82 -35.83
CA PRO A 455 -1.31 17.79 -36.49
C PRO A 455 -2.60 17.14 -37.01
N ILE A 456 -3.65 17.95 -37.17
CA ILE A 456 -4.91 17.51 -37.78
C ILE A 456 -4.75 17.22 -39.28
N SER A 457 -5.47 16.20 -39.79
CA SER A 457 -5.57 15.99 -41.25
C SER A 457 -6.34 17.14 -41.91
N SER A 458 -5.84 17.64 -43.04
CA SER A 458 -6.43 18.77 -43.75
C SER A 458 -7.89 18.52 -44.17
N GLU A 459 -8.30 17.27 -44.35
CA GLU A 459 -9.67 16.90 -44.73
C GLU A 459 -10.70 17.19 -43.62
N TYR A 460 -10.30 17.11 -42.35
CA TYR A 460 -11.18 17.31 -41.20
C TYR A 460 -11.16 18.76 -40.68
N LEU A 461 -10.24 19.59 -41.17
CA LEU A 461 -10.10 20.98 -40.75
C LEU A 461 -11.38 21.81 -40.92
N PRO A 462 -12.14 21.70 -42.05
CA PRO A 462 -13.40 22.44 -42.19
C PRO A 462 -14.45 22.06 -41.13
N MET A 463 -14.59 20.77 -40.82
CA MET A 463 -15.53 20.28 -39.81
C MET A 463 -15.14 20.74 -38.41
N LEU A 464 -13.83 20.73 -38.09
CA LEU A 464 -13.33 21.24 -36.83
C LEU A 464 -13.62 22.74 -36.69
N LEU A 465 -13.35 23.53 -37.72
CA LEU A 465 -13.60 24.98 -37.72
C LEU A 465 -15.08 25.30 -37.46
N GLU A 466 -16.00 24.57 -38.12
CA GLU A 466 -17.45 24.72 -37.92
C GLU A 466 -17.86 24.41 -36.47
N SER A 467 -17.41 23.26 -35.95
CA SER A 467 -17.72 22.85 -34.57
C SER A 467 -17.13 23.82 -33.53
N LEU A 468 -15.90 24.28 -33.77
CA LEU A 468 -15.21 25.19 -32.87
C LEU A 468 -15.88 26.57 -32.81
N GLN A 469 -16.42 27.07 -33.93
CA GLN A 469 -17.19 28.32 -33.95
C GLN A 469 -18.45 28.24 -33.08
N GLU A 470 -19.10 27.08 -33.03
CA GLU A 470 -20.22 26.85 -32.11
C GLU A 470 -19.72 26.78 -30.66
N ASP A 471 -18.67 26.01 -30.40
CA ASP A 471 -18.12 25.80 -29.06
C ASP A 471 -17.55 27.09 -28.44
N LEU A 472 -16.99 28.02 -29.22
CA LEU A 472 -16.54 29.34 -28.72
C LEU A 472 -17.70 30.18 -28.12
N ARG A 473 -18.94 29.86 -28.47
CA ARG A 473 -20.14 30.48 -27.88
C ARG A 473 -20.60 29.80 -26.59
N PHE A 474 -19.94 28.71 -26.17
CA PHE A 474 -20.23 28.04 -24.91
C PHE A 474 -20.09 29.02 -23.74
N ARG A 475 -21.10 29.02 -22.86
CA ARG A 475 -21.10 29.78 -21.61
C ARG A 475 -21.51 28.86 -20.49
N LEU A 476 -20.88 29.02 -19.33
CA LEU A 476 -21.24 28.22 -18.16
C LEU A 476 -22.68 28.52 -17.75
N PRO A 477 -23.48 27.50 -17.40
CA PRO A 477 -24.75 27.70 -16.72
C PRO A 477 -24.59 28.58 -15.47
N LYS A 478 -25.62 29.40 -15.18
CA LYS A 478 -25.60 30.41 -14.11
C LYS A 478 -25.12 29.85 -12.77
N ILE A 479 -25.61 28.68 -12.38
CA ILE A 479 -25.29 28.03 -11.10
C ILE A 479 -23.79 27.74 -10.91
N TYR A 480 -23.10 27.33 -11.98
CA TYR A 480 -21.66 27.06 -11.96
C TYR A 480 -20.85 28.35 -12.02
N ARG A 481 -21.34 29.34 -12.80
CA ARG A 481 -20.73 30.67 -12.87
C ARG A 481 -20.77 31.36 -11.52
N GLU A 482 -21.84 31.22 -10.74
CA GLU A 482 -21.97 31.82 -9.41
C GLU A 482 -21.35 30.97 -8.30
N GLY A 483 -20.78 29.81 -8.64
CA GLY A 483 -20.14 28.92 -7.67
C GLY A 483 -21.11 28.25 -6.69
N TYR A 484 -22.38 28.08 -7.08
CA TYR A 484 -23.37 27.30 -6.32
C TYR A 484 -23.43 25.84 -6.75
N GLY A 485 -22.84 25.50 -7.89
CA GLY A 485 -22.74 24.12 -8.36
C GLY A 485 -21.79 23.29 -7.50
N ASP A 486 -21.97 21.98 -7.45
CA ASP A 486 -20.97 21.09 -6.88
C ASP A 486 -19.63 21.23 -7.61
N THR A 487 -18.56 20.86 -6.92
CA THR A 487 -17.19 21.04 -7.41
C THR A 487 -16.91 20.18 -8.65
N TYR A 488 -17.49 18.99 -8.74
CA TYR A 488 -17.32 18.08 -9.87
C TYR A 488 -17.88 18.64 -11.19
N PHE A 489 -19.16 18.98 -11.25
CA PHE A 489 -19.79 19.46 -12.48
C PHE A 489 -19.30 20.87 -12.85
N SER A 490 -19.04 21.73 -11.86
CA SER A 490 -18.40 23.03 -12.09
C SER A 490 -17.04 22.87 -12.76
N GLY A 491 -16.18 22.02 -12.21
CA GLY A 491 -14.86 21.72 -12.75
C GLY A 491 -14.91 21.15 -14.17
N LYS A 492 -15.86 20.24 -14.47
CA LYS A 492 -16.05 19.71 -15.83
C LYS A 492 -16.42 20.78 -16.85
N MET A 493 -17.27 21.73 -16.48
CA MET A 493 -17.67 22.82 -17.38
C MET A 493 -16.53 23.82 -17.61
N LEU A 494 -15.76 24.13 -16.56
CA LEU A 494 -14.55 24.97 -16.65
C LEU A 494 -13.49 24.31 -17.53
N ALA A 495 -13.21 23.02 -17.31
CA ALA A 495 -12.25 22.25 -18.11
C ALA A 495 -12.67 22.17 -19.59
N LYS A 496 -13.97 22.01 -19.88
CA LYS A 496 -14.50 22.07 -21.25
C LYS A 496 -14.16 23.42 -21.90
N LEU A 497 -14.47 24.54 -21.23
CA LEU A 497 -14.20 25.88 -21.78
C LEU A 497 -12.69 26.11 -21.97
N ALA A 498 -11.87 25.71 -21.00
CA ALA A 498 -10.41 25.76 -21.11
C ALA A 498 -9.91 25.00 -22.34
N ARG A 499 -10.42 23.80 -22.59
CA ARG A 499 -10.04 23.01 -23.76
C ARG A 499 -10.46 23.65 -25.08
N ILE A 500 -11.65 24.27 -25.13
CA ILE A 500 -12.11 25.03 -26.29
C ILE A 500 -11.13 26.18 -26.60
N CYS A 501 -10.72 26.94 -25.59
CA CYS A 501 -9.75 28.02 -25.75
C CYS A 501 -8.40 27.52 -26.31
N MET A 502 -7.88 26.42 -25.76
CA MET A 502 -6.61 25.83 -26.22
C MET A 502 -6.69 25.33 -27.66
N VAL A 503 -7.77 24.64 -28.03
CA VAL A 503 -7.99 24.15 -29.39
C VAL A 503 -8.15 25.33 -30.36
N ALA A 504 -8.85 26.39 -29.96
CA ALA A 504 -9.00 27.57 -30.79
C ALA A 504 -7.67 28.28 -31.06
N GLU A 505 -6.81 28.39 -30.05
CA GLU A 505 -5.47 28.93 -30.21
C GLU A 505 -4.64 28.06 -31.16
N GLU A 506 -4.62 26.74 -30.96
CA GLU A 506 -3.87 25.80 -31.79
C GLU A 506 -4.32 25.83 -33.25
N VAL A 507 -5.63 25.81 -33.51
CA VAL A 507 -6.21 25.88 -34.86
C VAL A 507 -5.92 27.23 -35.51
N ARG A 508 -5.99 28.34 -34.76
CA ARG A 508 -5.65 29.67 -35.29
C ARG A 508 -4.20 29.71 -35.77
N GLU A 509 -3.26 29.17 -35.01
CA GLU A 509 -1.85 29.11 -35.43
C GLU A 509 -1.68 28.23 -36.68
N LEU A 510 -2.33 27.06 -36.74
CA LEU A 510 -2.33 26.21 -37.94
C LEU A 510 -2.88 26.95 -39.17
N CYS A 511 -3.91 27.77 -38.99
CA CYS A 511 -4.51 28.58 -40.06
C CYS A 511 -3.63 29.75 -40.54
N LYS A 512 -2.52 30.05 -39.86
CA LYS A 512 -1.48 30.97 -40.40
C LYS A 512 -0.59 30.26 -41.40
N GLU A 513 -0.35 28.97 -41.20
CA GLU A 513 0.49 28.14 -42.08
C GLU A 513 -0.31 27.53 -43.24
N MET A 514 -1.60 27.28 -43.01
CA MET A 514 -2.53 26.69 -43.97
C MET A 514 -3.68 27.66 -44.28
N SER A 515 -4.08 27.79 -45.54
CA SER A 515 -5.22 28.66 -45.88
C SER A 515 -6.53 28.09 -45.32
N CYS A 516 -7.04 28.69 -44.24
CA CYS A 516 -8.33 28.35 -43.65
C CYS A 516 -9.43 29.31 -44.08
N ASN A 517 -10.63 28.77 -44.31
CA ASN A 517 -11.83 29.58 -44.38
C ASN A 517 -12.31 29.84 -42.94
N THR A 518 -12.53 31.10 -42.58
CA THR A 518 -13.09 31.52 -41.27
C THR A 518 -12.35 30.98 -40.05
N PRO A 519 -11.05 31.31 -39.86
CA PRO A 519 -10.32 30.95 -38.64
C PRO A 519 -10.97 31.61 -37.40
N PRO A 520 -10.79 31.02 -36.19
CA PRO A 520 -11.22 31.64 -34.95
C PRO A 520 -10.68 33.08 -34.83
N SER A 521 -11.55 34.03 -34.47
CA SER A 521 -11.13 35.42 -34.29
C SER A 521 -10.48 35.63 -32.92
N ASP A 522 -9.54 36.58 -32.82
CA ASP A 522 -8.93 36.92 -31.53
C ASP A 522 -9.96 37.46 -30.54
N GLU A 523 -11.01 38.13 -31.01
CA GLU A 523 -12.11 38.62 -30.18
C GLU A 523 -12.91 37.46 -29.56
N ASP A 524 -13.23 36.42 -30.34
CA ASP A 524 -13.96 35.24 -29.85
C ASP A 524 -13.13 34.44 -28.84
N ILE A 525 -11.84 34.24 -29.13
CA ILE A 525 -10.91 33.56 -28.22
C ILE A 525 -10.77 34.35 -26.92
N GLN A 526 -10.55 35.66 -27.00
CA GLN A 526 -10.40 36.50 -25.81
C GLN A 526 -11.69 36.52 -24.98
N ALA A 527 -12.86 36.59 -25.62
CA ALA A 527 -14.13 36.52 -24.91
C ALA A 527 -14.34 35.19 -24.16
N ALA A 528 -13.90 34.07 -24.74
CA ALA A 528 -13.94 32.76 -24.10
C ALA A 528 -12.94 32.67 -22.93
N VAL A 529 -11.73 33.20 -23.09
CA VAL A 529 -10.72 33.30 -22.02
C VAL A 529 -11.21 34.18 -20.87
N ASP A 530 -11.84 35.32 -21.16
CA ASP A 530 -12.39 36.21 -20.15
C ASP A 530 -13.54 35.56 -19.36
N GLU A 531 -14.40 34.77 -20.03
CA GLU A 531 -15.44 33.98 -19.35
C GLU A 531 -14.83 32.92 -18.44
N LEU A 532 -13.80 32.21 -18.92
CA LEU A 532 -13.09 31.20 -18.12
C LEU A 532 -12.46 31.84 -16.88
N LYS A 533 -11.70 32.92 -17.07
CA LYS A 533 -11.04 33.65 -16.00
C LYS A 533 -12.03 34.11 -14.94
N ARG A 534 -13.10 34.81 -15.34
CA ARG A 534 -14.16 35.26 -14.42
C ARG A 534 -14.80 34.10 -13.66
N SER A 535 -15.00 32.95 -14.31
CA SER A 535 -15.62 31.78 -13.70
C SER A 535 -14.68 31.05 -12.72
N VAL A 536 -13.38 31.02 -12.98
CA VAL A 536 -12.37 30.45 -12.07
C VAL A 536 -12.12 31.35 -10.86
N GLU A 537 -12.03 32.67 -11.07
CA GLU A 537 -11.76 33.65 -10.00
C GLU A 537 -12.81 33.63 -8.89
N ILE A 538 -14.05 33.25 -9.20
CA ILE A 538 -15.12 33.11 -8.20
C ILE A 538 -14.75 32.05 -7.15
N TRP A 539 -14.11 30.95 -7.56
CA TRP A 539 -13.68 29.88 -6.65
C TRP A 539 -12.40 30.23 -5.90
N ILE A 540 -11.39 30.76 -6.59
CA ILE A 540 -10.06 31.02 -6.00
C ILE A 540 -10.11 32.17 -5.00
N ASN A 541 -10.95 33.19 -5.24
CA ASN A 541 -11.06 34.34 -4.35
C ASN A 541 -12.02 34.11 -3.16
N GLY A 542 -12.57 32.90 -3.00
CA GLY A 542 -13.51 32.58 -1.93
C GLY A 542 -14.90 33.22 -2.09
N ASN A 543 -15.23 33.72 -3.29
CA ASN A 543 -16.50 34.40 -3.59
C ASN A 543 -17.59 33.47 -4.14
N ALA A 544 -17.28 32.18 -4.29
CA ALA A 544 -18.24 31.18 -4.74
C ALA A 544 -19.38 31.06 -3.73
N GLY A 545 -20.60 30.83 -4.22
CA GLY A 545 -21.76 30.56 -3.37
C GLY A 545 -21.55 29.40 -2.39
N THR A 546 -20.75 28.41 -2.79
CA THR A 546 -20.22 27.33 -1.93
C THR A 546 -18.70 27.33 -1.98
N PRO A 547 -18.03 28.16 -1.18
CA PRO A 547 -16.58 28.37 -1.29
C PRO A 547 -15.80 27.15 -0.80
N PHE A 548 -14.50 27.16 -1.12
CA PHE A 548 -13.54 26.27 -0.48
C PHE A 548 -13.28 26.74 0.95
N VAL A 549 -13.19 25.79 1.86
CA VAL A 549 -12.91 26.01 3.28
C VAL A 549 -11.84 25.03 3.75
N TYR A 550 -11.12 25.39 4.80
CA TYR A 550 -10.09 24.54 5.40
C TYR A 550 -10.67 23.74 6.56
N ASP A 551 -10.57 22.42 6.47
CA ASP A 551 -10.94 21.47 7.51
C ASP A 551 -9.72 21.23 8.41
N ALA A 552 -9.67 21.96 9.53
CA ALA A 552 -8.58 21.84 10.49
C ALA A 552 -8.59 20.52 11.27
N SER A 553 -9.69 19.77 11.26
CA SER A 553 -9.76 18.47 11.93
C SER A 553 -9.01 17.37 11.16
N TRP A 554 -9.05 17.41 9.82
CA TRP A 554 -8.34 16.44 8.97
C TRP A 554 -7.09 17.01 8.28
N GLY A 555 -6.94 18.34 8.23
CA GLY A 555 -5.83 19.02 7.59
C GLY A 555 -5.95 19.08 6.06
N GLY A 556 -7.09 19.55 5.53
CA GLY A 556 -7.33 19.58 4.09
C GLY A 556 -8.37 20.60 3.62
N VAL A 557 -8.39 20.89 2.31
CA VAL A 557 -9.37 21.80 1.71
C VAL A 557 -10.59 21.02 1.22
N VAL A 558 -11.77 21.49 1.60
CA VAL A 558 -13.06 20.90 1.22
C VAL A 558 -14.00 21.96 0.65
N SER A 559 -14.99 21.55 -0.14
CA SER A 559 -16.08 22.46 -0.50
C SER A 559 -17.02 22.61 0.70
N CYS A 560 -17.57 23.80 0.91
CA CYS A 560 -18.63 24.00 1.90
C CYS A 560 -19.89 23.15 1.60
N GLY A 561 -20.11 22.81 0.32
CA GLY A 561 -21.27 22.05 -0.15
C GLY A 561 -22.55 22.89 -0.24
N CYS A 562 -23.53 22.39 -1.00
CA CYS A 562 -24.80 23.05 -1.24
C CYS A 562 -25.99 22.15 -0.90
N GLU A 563 -26.94 22.67 -0.12
CA GLU A 563 -28.29 22.10 -0.01
C GLU A 563 -29.20 22.73 -1.07
N TYR A 564 -29.65 21.94 -2.04
CA TYR A 564 -30.53 22.44 -3.10
C TYR A 564 -32.01 22.39 -2.71
N ASN A 565 -32.70 23.53 -2.86
CA ASN A 565 -34.15 23.61 -2.78
C ASN A 565 -34.68 24.40 -3.98
N LYS A 566 -35.57 23.79 -4.78
CA LYS A 566 -36.17 24.40 -5.99
C LYS A 566 -35.14 25.03 -6.95
N GLY A 567 -33.96 24.43 -7.06
CA GLY A 567 -32.90 24.88 -7.96
C GLY A 567 -32.03 26.03 -7.45
N SER A 568 -32.10 26.36 -6.16
CA SER A 568 -31.19 27.30 -5.49
C SER A 568 -30.47 26.64 -4.33
N CYS A 569 -29.26 27.09 -4.07
CA CYS A 569 -28.58 26.83 -2.80
C CYS A 569 -29.30 27.58 -1.67
N VAL A 570 -29.49 26.94 -0.52
CA VAL A 570 -30.17 27.56 0.63
C VAL A 570 -29.27 27.77 1.85
N ASN A 571 -28.09 27.17 1.88
CA ASN A 571 -27.10 27.42 2.92
C ASN A 571 -26.14 28.53 2.51
N GLU A 572 -25.62 29.25 3.51
CA GLU A 572 -24.58 30.26 3.36
C GLU A 572 -23.50 30.00 4.42
N VAL A 573 -22.24 30.34 4.12
CA VAL A 573 -21.13 30.25 5.07
C VAL A 573 -21.45 31.06 6.33
N PRO A 574 -21.25 30.51 7.55
CA PRO A 574 -20.48 29.31 7.87
C PRO A 574 -21.28 27.99 7.88
N ASN A 575 -22.53 27.95 7.41
CA ASN A 575 -23.25 26.68 7.35
C ASN A 575 -22.77 25.83 6.16
N CYS A 576 -21.84 24.92 6.43
CA CYS A 576 -21.25 24.03 5.43
C CYS A 576 -21.76 22.59 5.56
N PRO A 577 -22.81 22.19 4.81
CA PRO A 577 -23.41 20.87 4.91
C PRO A 577 -22.44 19.73 4.56
N ALA A 578 -21.37 19.98 3.80
CA ALA A 578 -20.35 18.98 3.48
C ALA A 578 -19.59 18.44 4.71
N PHE A 579 -19.64 19.14 5.84
CA PHE A 579 -19.05 18.68 7.10
C PHE A 579 -19.96 17.66 7.81
N TYR A 580 -21.24 17.63 7.47
CA TYR A 580 -22.23 16.68 7.99
C TYR A 580 -22.48 15.52 7.02
N ASP A 581 -22.47 15.82 5.71
CA ASP A 581 -22.64 14.85 4.64
C ASP A 581 -21.40 14.85 3.72
N PRO A 582 -20.49 13.87 3.87
CA PRO A 582 -19.30 13.79 3.03
C PRO A 582 -19.64 13.55 1.55
N GLY A 583 -20.85 13.08 1.22
CA GLY A 583 -21.32 12.95 -0.16
C GLY A 583 -21.41 14.28 -0.91
N LEU A 584 -21.48 15.41 -0.21
CA LEU A 584 -21.49 16.76 -0.78
C LEU A 584 -20.09 17.32 -1.05
N ASN A 585 -19.02 16.60 -0.69
CA ASN A 585 -17.62 17.01 -0.90
C ASN A 585 -16.98 16.35 -2.15
N PHE A 586 -17.78 15.97 -3.14
CA PHE A 586 -17.30 15.25 -4.33
C PHE A 586 -16.76 16.21 -5.41
N GLY A 587 -15.51 16.02 -5.85
CA GLY A 587 -14.99 16.65 -7.08
C GLY A 587 -13.88 17.69 -6.95
N ASN A 588 -13.26 17.87 -5.77
CA ASN A 588 -12.27 18.94 -5.55
C ASN A 588 -11.03 18.88 -6.47
N ALA A 589 -10.70 17.73 -7.03
CA ALA A 589 -9.53 17.57 -7.89
C ALA A 589 -9.59 18.24 -9.27
N TYR A 590 -10.79 18.61 -9.75
CA TYR A 590 -10.95 19.21 -11.08
C TYR A 590 -10.52 20.68 -11.15
N TYR A 591 -10.18 21.32 -10.02
CA TYR A 591 -9.81 22.74 -9.98
C TYR A 591 -8.32 22.97 -10.25
N VAL A 592 -7.44 22.05 -9.83
CA VAL A 592 -5.99 22.11 -10.09
C VAL A 592 -5.73 22.09 -11.61
N SER A 593 -6.47 21.25 -12.33
CA SER A 593 -6.35 21.12 -13.78
C SER A 593 -6.82 22.38 -14.53
N THR A 594 -7.80 23.12 -13.99
CA THR A 594 -8.27 24.39 -14.57
C THR A 594 -7.36 25.58 -14.27
N ALA A 595 -6.64 25.57 -13.14
CA ALA A 595 -5.67 26.61 -12.78
C ALA A 595 -4.37 26.50 -13.60
N GLU A 596 -4.00 25.27 -14.02
CA GLU A 596 -2.80 24.99 -14.83
C GLU A 596 -3.11 24.57 -16.29
N PHE A 597 -4.36 24.70 -16.78
CA PHE A 597 -4.78 24.29 -18.13
C PHE A 597 -4.45 22.83 -18.50
N ALA A 598 -4.45 21.89 -17.54
CA ALA A 598 -4.20 20.47 -17.78
C ALA A 598 -5.51 19.69 -18.09
N PRO A 599 -5.55 18.77 -19.08
CA PRO A 599 -6.79 18.10 -19.47
C PRO A 599 -6.82 16.61 -19.08
N TRP A 600 -6.42 16.19 -17.87
CA TRP A 600 -6.68 14.80 -17.41
C TRP A 600 -6.92 14.75 -15.90
N SER A 601 -8.02 14.11 -15.51
CA SER A 601 -8.51 13.99 -14.14
C SER A 601 -7.99 12.73 -13.45
N LEU A 602 -7.29 12.90 -12.34
CA LEU A 602 -7.26 11.99 -11.20
C LEU A 602 -7.59 12.80 -9.94
N PRO A 603 -8.22 12.20 -8.91
CA PRO A 603 -8.55 12.92 -7.69
C PRO A 603 -7.29 13.31 -6.90
N PHE A 604 -6.68 14.45 -7.20
CA PHE A 604 -5.68 15.07 -6.31
C PHE A 604 -6.39 15.78 -5.16
N VAL A 605 -6.28 15.20 -3.96
CA VAL A 605 -6.36 15.96 -2.71
C VAL A 605 -5.02 16.65 -2.57
N VAL A 606 -5.00 17.99 -2.66
CA VAL A 606 -3.81 18.77 -2.34
C VAL A 606 -3.62 18.72 -0.83
N TYR A 607 -2.66 17.92 -0.38
CA TYR A 607 -2.12 18.04 0.97
C TYR A 607 -1.23 19.29 1.01
N LEU A 608 -1.65 20.29 1.77
CA LEU A 608 -0.76 21.37 2.20
C LEU A 608 -0.11 20.87 3.48
N ASN A 609 1.14 20.42 3.39
CA ASN A 609 1.98 20.10 4.56
C ASN A 609 2.49 21.37 5.23
#